data_AF-A0A916LI73-F1
#
_entry.id   AF-A0A916LI73-F1
#
_cell.length_a   1.000
_cell.length_b   1.000
_cell.length_c   1.000
_cell.angle_alpha   90.00
_cell.angle_beta   90.00
_cell.angle_gamma   90.00
#
_symmetry.space_group_name_H-M   'P 1'
#
loop_
_entity.id
_entity.type
_entity.pdbx_description
1 polymer ?
#
loop_
_entity_poly.entity_id
_entity_poly.type
_entity_poly.pdbx_seq_one_letter_code
_entity_poly.pdbx_strand_id
1 'polypeptide(L)' 'MQIPCIERNAISAGKAINAARMALRGDGIHRVTLDQVIDTMRATGADMHTKYKETSAGGLAINVAVNIVEC' A
#
# COMPACT_ATOMS: atom_id res chain seq x y z
N MET A 1 -12.80 -4.75 -4.48
CA MET A 1 -12.48 -3.30 -4.43
C MET A 1 -13.48 -2.58 -3.52
N GLN A 2 -13.49 -2.90 -2.22
CA GLN A 2 -14.33 -2.20 -1.24
C GLN A 2 -13.53 -2.07 0.05
N ILE A 3 -13.36 -3.15 0.80
CA ILE A 3 -12.49 -3.23 1.99
C ILE A 3 -11.28 -4.11 1.64
N PRO A 4 -10.01 -3.72 1.92
CA PRO A 4 -9.59 -2.52 2.62
C PRO A 4 -9.20 -1.33 1.70
N CYS A 5 -9.62 -1.37 0.44
CA CYS A 5 -9.09 -0.46 -0.60
C CYS A 5 -9.53 1.00 -0.39
N ILE A 6 -10.77 1.23 0.06
CA ILE A 6 -11.31 2.58 0.24
C ILE A 6 -10.57 3.29 1.38
N GLU A 7 -10.42 2.64 2.53
CA GLU A 7 -9.69 3.21 3.66
C GLU A 7 -8.20 3.35 3.37
N ARG A 8 -7.58 2.42 2.60
CA ARG A 8 -6.18 2.56 2.18
C ARG A 8 -5.96 3.78 1.30
N ASN A 9 -6.90 4.10 0.40
CA ASN A 9 -6.82 5.31 -0.42
C ASN A 9 -6.92 6.58 0.44
N ALA A 10 -7.86 6.63 1.38
CA ALA A 10 -8.01 7.76 2.29
C ALA A 10 -6.76 7.97 3.16
N ILE A 11 -6.23 6.90 3.74
CA ILE A 11 -4.99 6.95 4.55
C ILE A 11 -3.80 7.40 3.70
N SER A 12 -3.67 6.89 2.47
CA SER A 12 -2.55 7.21 1.57
C SER A 12 -2.60 8.67 1.10
N ALA A 13 -3.79 9.23 0.86
CA ALA A 13 -3.95 10.66 0.57
C ALA A 13 -3.45 11.53 1.74
N GLY A 14 -3.80 11.17 2.98
CA GLY A 14 -3.28 11.85 4.18
C GLY A 14 -1.76 11.74 4.31
N LYS A 15 -1.20 10.54 4.06
CA LYS A 15 0.25 10.32 4.07
C LYS A 15 0.98 11.15 3.01
N ALA A 16 0.42 11.29 1.81
CA ALA A 16 1.02 12.10 0.75
C ALA A 16 1.11 13.58 1.13
N ILE A 17 0.04 14.15 1.70
CA ILE A 17 0.03 15.53 2.19
C ILE A 17 1.07 15.72 3.30
N ASN A 18 1.13 14.79 4.25
CA ASN A 18 2.10 14.85 5.35
C ASN A 18 3.54 14.72 4.86
N ALA A 19 3.82 13.81 3.93
CA ALA A 19 5.14 13.65 3.32
C ALA A 19 5.58 14.92 2.58
N ALA A 20 4.68 15.55 1.80
CA ALA A 20 4.96 16.82 1.14
C ALA A 20 5.27 17.94 2.14
N ARG A 21 4.51 18.02 3.24
CA ARG A 21 4.78 18.98 4.32
C ARG A 21 6.12 18.73 5.00
N MET A 22 6.48 17.48 5.24
CA MET A 22 7.78 17.11 5.80
C MET A 22 8.93 17.49 4.86
N ALA A 23 8.78 17.26 3.56
CA ALA A 23 9.79 17.63 2.57
C ALA A 23 9.99 19.14 2.45
N LEU A 24 8.91 19.92 2.49
CA LEU A 24 8.95 21.38 2.37
C LEU A 24 9.41 22.09 3.66
N ARG A 25 9.11 21.52 4.83
CA ARG A 25 9.47 22.11 6.14
C ARG A 25 10.76 21.54 6.71
N GLY A 26 11.26 20.45 6.16
CA GLY A 26 12.51 19.82 6.56
C GLY A 26 13.74 20.51 5.99
N ASP A 27 14.90 20.17 6.55
CA ASP A 27 16.23 20.61 6.13
C ASP A 27 16.83 19.74 5.00
N GLY A 28 16.07 18.74 4.52
CA GLY A 28 16.51 17.79 3.49
C GLY A 28 17.43 16.67 4.00
N ILE A 29 17.73 16.62 5.30
CA ILE A 29 18.55 15.58 5.93
C ILE A 29 17.71 14.35 6.28
N HIS A 30 16.46 14.56 6.69
CA HIS A 30 15.50 13.51 7.02
C HIS A 30 14.90 12.82 5.77
N ARG A 31 15.75 12.23 4.93
CA ARG A 31 15.33 11.51 3.71
C ARG A 31 16.08 10.20 3.54
N VAL A 32 15.37 9.22 2.99
CA VAL A 32 15.95 8.02 2.36
C VAL A 32 15.96 8.25 0.86
N THR A 33 16.95 7.74 0.13
CA THR A 33 16.98 7.89 -1.33
C THR A 33 15.85 7.12 -1.99
N LEU A 34 15.36 7.62 -3.13
CA LEU A 34 14.27 6.97 -3.85
C LEU A 34 14.66 5.56 -4.31
N ASP A 35 15.91 5.39 -4.77
CA ASP A 35 16.41 4.09 -5.25
C ASP A 35 16.39 3.04 -4.14
N GLN A 36 16.82 3.39 -2.93
CA GLN A 36 16.74 2.48 -1.76
C GLN A 36 15.30 2.07 -1.45
N VAL A 37 14.33 2.99 -1.61
CA VAL A 37 12.91 2.68 -1.41
C VAL A 37 12.40 1.72 -2.49
N ILE A 38 12.79 1.93 -3.75
CA ILE A 38 12.38 1.06 -4.88
C ILE A 38 12.98 -0.34 -4.72
N ASP A 39 14.26 -0.45 -4.37
CA ASP A 39 14.92 -1.73 -4.14
C ASP A 39 14.26 -2.50 -2.99
N THR A 40 13.94 -1.80 -1.90
CA THR A 40 13.21 -2.40 -0.76
C THR A 40 11.81 -2.84 -1.16
N MET A 41 11.08 -2.04 -1.95
CA MET A 41 9.75 -2.38 -2.44
C MET A 41 9.79 -3.63 -3.33
N ARG A 42 10.81 -3.76 -4.18
CA ARG A 42 11.02 -4.93 -5.04
C ARG A 42 11.30 -6.19 -4.22
N ALA A 43 12.23 -6.11 -3.26
CA ALA A 43 12.56 -7.23 -2.38
C ALA A 43 11.35 -7.69 -1.57
N THR A 44 10.62 -6.74 -0.96
CA THR A 44 9.39 -7.02 -0.21
C THR A 44 8.31 -7.67 -1.09
N GLY A 45 8.15 -7.19 -2.33
CA GLY A 45 7.21 -7.75 -3.29
C GLY A 45 7.58 -9.17 -3.76
N ALA A 46 8.88 -9.49 -3.82
CA ALA A 46 9.37 -10.84 -4.10
C ALA A 46 9.04 -11.79 -2.93
N ASP A 47 9.36 -11.38 -1.70
CA ASP A 47 9.17 -12.14 -0.46
C ASP A 47 7.71 -12.29 -0.02
N MET A 48 6.82 -11.42 -0.50
CA MET A 48 5.41 -11.49 -0.17
C MET A 48 4.83 -12.85 -0.60
N HIS A 49 4.13 -13.54 0.31
CA HIS A 49 3.52 -14.82 -0.04
C HIS A 49 2.51 -14.63 -1.17
N THR A 50 2.55 -15.53 -2.15
CA THR A 50 1.66 -15.56 -3.32
C THR A 50 0.16 -15.38 -3.00
N LYS A 51 -0.33 -15.80 -1.83
CA LYS A 51 -1.72 -15.62 -1.38
C LYS A 51 -2.09 -14.17 -1.04
N TYR A 52 -1.11 -13.30 -0.81
CA TYR A 52 -1.29 -11.90 -0.44
C TYR A 52 -0.91 -10.93 -1.57
N LYS A 53 -0.36 -11.44 -2.68
CA LYS A 53 -0.10 -10.62 -3.87
C LYS A 53 -1.44 -10.30 -4.52
N GLU A 54 -1.86 -9.03 -4.42
CA GLU A 54 -3.18 -8.57 -4.85
C GLU A 54 -3.45 -8.72 -6.36
N THR A 55 -2.43 -9.01 -7.18
CA THR A 55 -2.50 -8.93 -8.64
C THR A 55 -2.08 -10.18 -9.43
N SER A 56 -1.85 -11.36 -8.83
CA SER A 56 -1.30 -12.50 -9.61
C SER A 56 -2.30 -13.44 -10.32
N ALA A 57 -3.62 -13.39 -10.11
CA ALA A 57 -4.53 -14.33 -10.78
C ALA A 57 -6.02 -13.93 -10.89
N GLY A 58 -6.34 -12.66 -11.17
CA GLY A 58 -7.72 -12.32 -11.56
C GLY A 58 -8.79 -12.45 -10.47
N GLY A 59 -8.58 -11.85 -9.30
CA GLY A 59 -9.70 -11.35 -8.48
C GLY A 59 -10.38 -12.33 -7.52
N LEU A 60 -9.77 -13.46 -7.18
CA LEU A 60 -10.18 -14.25 -6.01
C LEU A 60 -9.05 -14.29 -4.98
N ALA A 61 -9.20 -13.52 -3.89
CA ALA A 61 -8.74 -14.00 -2.60
C ALA A 61 -9.54 -15.29 -2.32
N ILE A 62 -8.95 -16.44 -2.63
CA ILE A 62 -9.58 -17.73 -2.97
C ILE A 62 -10.35 -18.41 -1.83
N ASN A 63 -10.89 -17.71 -0.82
CA ASN A 63 -11.70 -18.35 0.24
C ASN A 63 -12.77 -17.49 0.92
N VAL A 64 -12.94 -16.20 0.60
CA VAL A 64 -14.00 -15.40 1.24
C VAL A 64 -14.82 -14.68 0.18
N ALA A 65 -15.89 -15.34 -0.27
CA ALA A 65 -17.03 -14.63 -0.82
C ALA A 65 -17.67 -13.86 0.34
N VAL A 66 -17.48 -12.54 0.39
CA VAL A 66 -18.28 -11.67 1.26
C VAL A 66 -19.68 -11.59 0.64
N ASN A 67 -20.45 -12.68 0.78
CA ASN A 67 -21.83 -12.81 0.33
C ASN A 67 -22.80 -12.86 1.51
N ILE A 68 -22.50 -12.15 2.60
CA ILE A 68 -23.48 -11.94 3.66
C ILE A 68 -23.38 -10.49 4.10
N VAL A 69 -24.32 -9.69 3.60
CA VAL A 69 -24.73 -8.45 4.26
C VAL A 69 -25.75 -8.91 5.30
N GLU A 70 -25.36 -8.97 6.58
CA GLU A 70 -26.37 -8.98 7.64
C GLU A 70 -26.90 -7.55 7.77
N CYS A 71 -28.24 -7.46 7.75
CA CYS A 71 -29.03 -6.24 7.84
C CYS A 71 -28.69 -5.40 9.08
#